data_AF-A0A382PED2-F1
#
_entry.id   AF-A0A382PED2-F1
#
_cell.length_a   1.000
_cell.length_b   1.000
_cell.length_c   1.000
_cell.angle_alpha   90.00
_cell.angle_beta   90.00
_cell.angle_gamma   90.00
#
_symmetry.space_group_name_H-M   'P 1'
#
loop_
_entity.id
_entity.type
_entity.pdbx_description
1 polymer ?
#
loop_
_entity_poly.entity_id
_entity_poly.type
_entity_poly.pdbx_seq_one_letter_code
_entity_poly.pdbx_strand_id
1 'polypeptide(L)'
;MSTEEKPEPGPQSVTGARINKGLVIVNTGNGKGKTTAAMGLMFRAWGRDFKVIMLQFIKHSTANFGEQRAAQKIGIEMRSMGDGFTWRSKDLDQSADMARAHWEDCKEIIATGGYDVVVLDEFTYPMHYGWIEVADVVEL
;
A
#
# COMPACT_ATOMS: atom_id res chain seq x y z
N MET A 1 -20.72 39.91 33.80
CA MET A 1 -19.62 39.54 32.88
C MET A 1 -20.03 38.24 32.21
N SER A 2 -20.64 38.32 31.03
CA SER A 2 -20.93 37.15 30.19
C SER A 2 -19.86 37.17 29.11
N THR A 3 -18.91 36.25 29.21
CA THR A 3 -17.95 35.99 28.13
C THR A 3 -18.71 35.26 27.04
N GLU A 4 -19.01 35.98 25.96
CA GLU A 4 -19.39 35.38 24.69
C GLU A 4 -18.22 34.51 24.22
N GLU A 5 -18.36 33.19 24.29
CA GLU A 5 -17.46 32.28 23.60
C GLU A 5 -17.71 32.44 22.09
N LYS A 6 -16.75 33.07 21.40
CA LYS A 6 -16.68 32.98 19.95
C LYS A 6 -16.28 31.55 19.58
N PRO A 7 -16.96 30.92 18.61
CA PRO A 7 -16.56 29.59 18.16
C PRO A 7 -15.20 29.69 17.46
N GLU A 8 -14.19 28.99 17.97
CA GLU A 8 -12.91 28.85 17.28
C GLU A 8 -13.09 27.94 16.05
N PRO A 9 -12.69 28.37 14.85
CA PRO A 9 -12.76 27.51 13.68
C PRO A 9 -11.71 26.40 13.82
N GLY A 10 -12.18 25.16 13.99
CA GLY A 10 -11.32 23.98 13.95
C GLY A 10 -10.56 23.87 12.62
N PRO A 11 -9.43 23.15 12.58
CA PRO A 11 -8.53 23.12 11.43
C PRO A 11 -9.15 22.30 10.30
N GLN A 12 -9.91 22.96 9.41
CA GLN A 12 -10.17 22.48 8.05
C GLN A 12 -10.64 23.65 7.17
N SER A 13 -9.68 24.43 6.67
CA SER A 13 -9.91 25.39 5.58
C SER A 13 -10.03 24.64 4.25
N VAL A 14 -11.09 23.85 4.07
CA VAL A 14 -11.40 23.24 2.78
C VAL A 14 -12.59 23.99 2.19
N THR A 15 -12.34 24.79 1.18
CA THR A 15 -13.39 25.45 0.38
C THR A 15 -13.74 24.56 -0.82
N GLY A 16 -15.03 24.42 -1.14
CA GLY A 16 -15.51 23.62 -2.27
C GLY A 16 -16.23 22.33 -1.88
N ALA A 17 -16.81 21.66 -2.89
CA ALA A 17 -17.59 20.45 -2.69
C ALA A 17 -16.69 19.27 -2.27
N ARG A 18 -17.18 18.45 -1.33
CA ARG A 18 -16.53 17.18 -1.00
C ARG A 18 -16.69 16.21 -2.16
N ILE A 19 -15.59 15.85 -2.78
CA ILE A 19 -15.56 14.84 -3.85
C ILE A 19 -15.24 13.49 -3.21
N ASN A 20 -16.20 12.57 -3.26
CA ASN A 20 -15.96 11.18 -2.87
C ASN A 20 -15.35 10.42 -4.05
N LYS A 21 -14.01 10.31 -4.08
CA LYS A 21 -13.27 9.57 -5.11
C LYS A 21 -12.09 8.82 -4.49
N GLY A 22 -11.72 7.69 -5.10
CA GLY A 22 -10.48 6.99 -4.80
C GLY A 22 -9.26 7.86 -5.14
N LEU A 23 -8.17 7.66 -4.42
CA LEU A 23 -6.90 8.36 -4.61
C LEU A 23 -5.76 7.36 -4.75
N VAL A 24 -4.80 7.68 -5.60
CA VAL A 24 -3.50 7.00 -5.66
C VAL A 24 -2.51 7.81 -4.82
N ILE A 25 -1.87 7.18 -3.85
CA ILE A 25 -0.91 7.81 -2.94
C ILE A 25 0.44 7.14 -3.13
N VAL A 26 1.46 7.93 -3.49
CA VAL A 26 2.83 7.43 -3.70
C VAL A 26 3.73 7.95 -2.58
N ASN A 27 4.18 7.04 -1.72
CA ASN A 27 5.21 7.32 -0.71
C ASN A 27 6.59 6.93 -1.28
N THR A 28 7.35 7.91 -1.76
CA THR A 28 8.68 7.69 -2.36
C THR A 28 9.78 8.51 -1.67
N GLY A 29 11.02 8.36 -2.13
CA GLY A 29 12.21 9.04 -1.61
C GLY A 29 13.12 8.14 -0.77
N ASN A 30 14.34 8.61 -0.51
CA ASN A 30 15.38 7.83 0.16
C ASN A 30 15.21 7.78 1.68
N GLY A 31 14.32 8.59 2.24
CA GLY A 31 14.01 8.60 3.67
C GLY A 31 13.36 7.29 4.13
N LYS A 32 13.60 6.93 5.39
CA LYS A 32 12.80 5.91 6.09
C LYS A 32 11.40 6.47 6.32
N GLY A 33 10.38 5.61 6.22
CA GLY A 33 9.01 6.00 6.54
C GLY A 33 7.96 5.61 5.50
N LYS A 34 8.35 5.16 4.31
CA LYS A 34 7.41 4.88 3.19
C LYS A 34 6.41 3.79 3.56
N THR A 35 6.91 2.59 3.89
CA THR A 35 6.09 1.44 4.30
C THR A 35 5.31 1.74 5.58
N THR A 36 5.92 2.37 6.58
CA THR A 36 5.23 2.69 7.84
C THR A 36 4.14 3.75 7.67
N ALA A 37 4.32 4.73 6.77
CA ALA A 37 3.27 5.69 6.42
C ALA A 37 2.10 4.99 5.70
N ALA A 38 2.39 4.08 4.76
CA ALA A 38 1.37 3.29 4.08
C ALA A 38 0.60 2.39 5.06
N MET A 39 1.29 1.74 6.00
CA MET A 39 0.66 0.99 7.09
C MET A 39 -0.18 1.87 8.01
N GLY A 40 0.29 3.08 8.33
CA GLY A 40 -0.46 4.03 9.15
C GLY A 40 -1.80 4.42 8.50
N LEU A 41 -1.80 4.61 7.17
CA LEU A 41 -3.03 4.82 6.39
C LEU A 41 -3.92 3.58 6.43
N MET A 42 -3.35 2.40 6.19
CA MET A 42 -4.05 1.12 6.22
C MET A 42 -4.72 0.88 7.58
N PHE A 43 -4.01 1.06 8.69
CA PHE A 43 -4.56 0.91 10.04
C PHE A 43 -5.64 1.94 10.35
N ARG A 44 -5.47 3.18 9.87
CA ARG A 44 -6.49 4.22 10.01
C ARG A 44 -7.78 3.85 9.28
N ALA A 45 -7.68 3.25 8.10
CA ALA A 45 -8.82 2.79 7.31
C ALA A 45 -9.48 1.56 7.95
N TRP A 46 -8.68 0.57 8.33
CA TRP A 46 -9.16 -0.63 9.04
C TRP A 46 -9.89 -0.28 10.34
N GLY A 47 -9.37 0.67 11.13
CA GLY A 47 -10.04 1.16 12.35
C GLY A 47 -11.32 1.95 12.10
N ARG A 48 -11.71 2.15 10.84
CA ARG A 48 -13.00 2.71 10.40
C ARG A 48 -13.83 1.68 9.61
N ASP A 49 -13.56 0.40 9.80
CA ASP A 49 -14.28 -0.73 9.18
C ASP A 49 -14.13 -0.83 7.66
N PHE A 50 -13.14 -0.16 7.06
CA PHE A 50 -12.79 -0.34 5.65
C PHE A 50 -12.08 -1.67 5.45
N LYS A 51 -12.34 -2.33 4.33
CA LYS A 51 -11.62 -3.52 3.89
C LYS A 51 -10.27 -3.11 3.34
N VAL A 52 -9.20 -3.68 3.90
CA VAL A 52 -7.83 -3.32 3.55
C VAL A 52 -6.99 -4.55 3.23
N ILE A 53 -6.03 -4.39 2.32
CA ILE A 53 -5.04 -5.40 1.99
C ILE A 53 -3.68 -4.77 1.70
N MET A 54 -2.60 -5.43 2.11
CA MET A 54 -1.24 -5.09 1.73
C MET A 54 -0.59 -6.23 0.94
N LEU A 55 -0.01 -5.89 -0.21
CA LEU A 55 0.65 -6.76 -1.17
C LEU A 55 2.13 -6.35 -1.23
N GLN A 56 3.06 -7.26 -0.94
CA GLN A 56 4.49 -6.95 -0.76
C GLN A 56 5.35 -7.65 -1.82
N PHE A 57 6.06 -6.86 -2.63
CA PHE A 57 6.83 -7.36 -3.78
C PHE A 57 8.22 -7.88 -3.44
N ILE A 58 8.85 -7.43 -2.35
CA ILE A 58 10.22 -7.86 -2.00
C ILE A 58 10.24 -9.02 -1.01
N LYS A 59 9.33 -9.02 -0.03
CA LYS A 59 9.43 -9.95 1.12
C LYS A 59 9.09 -11.38 0.72
N HIS A 60 9.84 -12.34 1.26
CA HIS A 60 9.54 -13.77 1.15
C HIS A 60 8.10 -14.08 1.54
N SER A 61 7.48 -15.06 0.89
CA SER A 61 6.17 -15.61 1.29
C SER A 61 6.16 -16.21 2.71
N THR A 62 7.32 -16.65 3.19
CA THR A 62 7.54 -17.15 4.57
C THR A 62 7.98 -16.06 5.55
N ALA A 63 8.00 -14.80 5.13
CA ALA A 63 8.36 -13.70 6.01
C ALA A 63 7.45 -13.67 7.25
N ASN A 64 8.05 -13.35 8.40
CA ASN A 64 7.37 -13.31 9.70
C ASN A 64 7.80 -12.08 10.49
N PHE A 65 7.77 -10.92 9.83
CA PHE A 65 8.13 -9.64 10.45
C PHE A 65 7.05 -9.18 11.44
N GLY A 66 7.40 -8.22 12.30
CA GLY A 66 6.50 -7.72 13.34
C GLY A 66 5.17 -7.21 12.79
N GLU A 67 5.21 -6.57 11.62
CA GLU A 67 4.07 -6.04 10.89
C GLU A 67 3.09 -7.15 10.44
N GLN A 68 3.62 -8.24 9.88
CA GLN A 68 2.81 -9.39 9.44
C GLN A 68 2.17 -10.10 10.64
N ARG A 69 2.94 -10.28 11.72
CA ARG A 69 2.43 -10.85 12.97
C ARG A 69 1.32 -9.99 13.57
N ALA A 70 1.48 -8.67 13.52
CA ALA A 70 0.46 -7.75 14.00
C ALA A 70 -0.80 -7.84 13.14
N ALA A 71 -0.66 -7.79 11.80
CA ALA A 71 -1.77 -7.91 10.86
C ALA A 71 -2.55 -9.21 11.04
N GLN A 72 -1.86 -10.35 11.20
CA GLN A 72 -2.51 -11.64 11.48
C GLN A 72 -3.35 -11.59 12.78
N LYS A 73 -2.84 -10.96 13.84
CA LYS A 73 -3.56 -10.85 15.12
C LYS A 73 -4.81 -9.98 15.04
N ILE A 74 -4.81 -8.98 14.16
CA ILE A 74 -5.93 -8.05 14.00
C ILE A 74 -6.80 -8.35 12.77
N GLY A 75 -6.53 -9.46 12.07
CA GLY A 75 -7.32 -9.88 10.91
C GLY A 75 -7.15 -8.99 9.67
N ILE A 76 -6.01 -8.31 9.53
CA ILE A 76 -5.66 -7.62 8.27
C ILE A 76 -4.95 -8.59 7.34
N GLU A 77 -5.41 -8.60 6.09
CA GLU A 77 -4.80 -9.40 5.05
C GLU A 77 -3.49 -8.77 4.55
N MET A 78 -2.40 -9.52 4.68
CA MET A 78 -1.09 -9.18 4.12
C MET A 78 -0.57 -10.36 3.32
N ARG A 79 -0.30 -10.15 2.03
CA ARG A 79 0.31 -11.16 1.16
C ARG A 79 1.72 -10.72 0.78
N SER A 80 2.65 -11.66 0.82
CA SER A 80 4.04 -11.46 0.39
C SER A 80 4.34 -12.50 -0.68
N MET A 81 4.71 -12.07 -1.88
CA MET A 81 5.02 -12.96 -3.01
C MET A 81 6.41 -12.72 -3.58
N GLY A 82 7.29 -12.04 -2.85
CA GLY A 82 8.70 -11.97 -3.19
C GLY A 82 9.46 -13.25 -2.81
N ASP A 83 10.65 -13.38 -3.34
CA ASP A 83 11.68 -14.34 -2.95
C ASP A 83 12.70 -13.69 -1.98
N GLY A 84 12.31 -12.62 -1.28
CA GLY A 84 13.23 -11.88 -0.42
C GLY A 84 14.30 -11.12 -1.19
N PHE A 85 14.14 -10.93 -2.51
CA PHE A 85 15.16 -10.43 -3.44
C PHE A 85 16.07 -9.39 -2.80
N THR A 86 17.31 -9.79 -2.55
CA THR A 86 18.40 -8.88 -2.23
C THR A 86 19.24 -8.69 -3.49
N TRP A 87 20.09 -7.66 -3.51
CA TRP A 87 21.14 -7.40 -4.53
C TRP A 87 22.07 -8.59 -4.85
N ARG A 88 21.85 -9.76 -4.23
CA ARG A 88 22.58 -11.01 -4.34
C ARG A 88 21.74 -12.18 -4.87
N SER A 89 20.51 -11.95 -5.33
CA SER A 89 19.72 -13.04 -5.90
C SER A 89 20.50 -13.68 -7.05
N LYS A 90 20.50 -15.00 -7.06
CA LYS A 90 21.25 -15.79 -8.03
C LYS A 90 20.47 -16.01 -9.33
N ASP A 91 19.17 -15.70 -9.32
CA ASP A 91 18.26 -15.95 -10.44
C ASP A 91 17.30 -14.76 -10.59
N LEU A 92 17.72 -13.78 -11.41
CA LEU A 92 16.94 -12.56 -11.69
C LEU A 92 15.67 -12.85 -12.50
N ASP A 93 15.71 -13.89 -13.34
CA ASP A 93 14.60 -14.25 -14.21
C ASP A 93 13.45 -14.84 -13.38
N GLN A 94 13.76 -15.70 -12.42
CA GLN A 94 12.78 -16.19 -11.45
C GLN A 94 12.12 -15.05 -10.67
N SER A 95 12.91 -14.08 -10.17
CA SER A 95 12.38 -12.94 -9.43
C SER A 95 11.49 -12.05 -10.31
N ALA A 96 11.84 -11.89 -11.59
CA ALA A 96 11.02 -11.17 -12.56
C ALA A 96 9.67 -11.87 -12.81
N ASP A 97 9.68 -13.19 -12.97
CA ASP A 97 8.45 -13.97 -13.18
C ASP A 97 7.52 -13.95 -11.96
N MET A 98 8.08 -14.04 -10.75
CA MET A 98 7.32 -13.88 -9.52
C MET A 98 6.71 -12.49 -9.38
N ALA A 99 7.46 -11.44 -9.72
CA ALA A 99 6.96 -10.07 -9.69
C ALA A 99 5.81 -9.85 -10.70
N ARG A 100 5.93 -10.39 -11.91
CA ARG A 100 4.88 -10.34 -12.94
C ARG A 100 3.63 -11.11 -12.50
N ALA A 101 3.79 -12.33 -12.00
CA ALA A 101 2.67 -13.11 -11.49
C ALA A 101 1.96 -12.40 -10.33
N HIS A 102 2.73 -11.84 -9.39
CA HIS A 102 2.14 -11.08 -8.29
C HIS A 102 1.43 -9.82 -8.77
N TRP A 103 1.91 -9.19 -9.85
CA TRP A 103 1.24 -8.04 -10.44
C TRP A 103 -0.10 -8.41 -11.08
N GLU A 104 -0.21 -9.55 -11.75
CA GLU A 104 -1.51 -10.05 -12.25
C GLU A 104 -2.51 -10.23 -11.09
N ASP A 105 -2.07 -10.80 -9.96
CA ASP A 105 -2.92 -10.91 -8.76
C ASP A 105 -3.34 -9.53 -8.23
N CYS A 106 -2.43 -8.55 -8.23
CA CYS A 106 -2.74 -7.18 -7.82
C CYS A 106 -3.81 -6.56 -8.74
N LYS A 107 -3.70 -6.75 -10.05
CA LYS A 107 -4.68 -6.26 -11.04
C LYS A 107 -6.06 -6.85 -10.77
N GLU A 108 -6.14 -8.16 -10.54
CA GLU A 108 -7.41 -8.80 -10.20
C GLU A 108 -8.01 -8.24 -8.90
N ILE A 109 -7.20 -8.15 -7.84
CA ILE A 109 -7.62 -7.61 -6.53
C ILE A 109 -8.17 -6.19 -6.68
N ILE A 110 -7.46 -5.32 -7.40
CA ILE A 110 -7.88 -3.94 -7.64
C ILE A 110 -9.18 -3.91 -8.45
N ALA A 111 -9.27 -4.68 -9.53
CA ALA A 111 -10.43 -4.71 -10.42
C ALA A 111 -11.70 -5.26 -9.74
N THR A 112 -11.57 -6.15 -8.75
CA THR A 112 -12.73 -6.69 -8.03
C THR A 112 -13.51 -5.64 -7.24
N GLY A 113 -12.88 -4.53 -6.85
CA GLY A 113 -13.45 -3.55 -5.91
C GLY A 113 -13.75 -4.14 -4.52
N GLY A 114 -13.18 -5.29 -4.17
CA GLY A 114 -13.44 -5.98 -2.91
C GLY A 114 -12.78 -5.34 -1.68
N TYR A 115 -11.82 -4.44 -1.89
CA TYR A 115 -11.09 -3.71 -0.87
C TYR A 115 -11.21 -2.20 -1.10
N ASP A 116 -11.35 -1.44 -0.03
CA ASP A 116 -11.39 0.01 -0.09
C ASP A 116 -10.00 0.64 -0.08
N VAL A 117 -9.01 -0.05 0.51
CA VAL A 117 -7.60 0.36 0.51
C VAL A 117 -6.72 -0.83 0.12
N VAL A 118 -6.03 -0.67 -1.01
CA VAL A 118 -5.01 -1.62 -1.49
C VAL A 118 -3.64 -0.96 -1.36
N VAL A 119 -2.70 -1.60 -0.65
CA VAL A 119 -1.33 -1.12 -0.51
C VAL A 119 -0.39 -2.02 -1.30
N LEU A 120 0.33 -1.44 -2.27
CA LEU A 120 1.40 -2.09 -3.03
C LEU A 120 2.76 -1.68 -2.44
N ASP A 121 3.27 -2.46 -1.50
CA ASP A 121 4.52 -2.17 -0.78
C ASP A 121 5.73 -2.60 -1.61
N GLU A 122 6.72 -1.71 -1.72
CA GLU A 122 7.94 -1.88 -2.54
C GLU A 122 7.69 -2.12 -4.04
N PHE A 123 6.52 -1.71 -4.55
CA PHE A 123 6.13 -1.89 -5.95
C PHE A 123 7.01 -1.14 -6.97
N THR A 124 7.72 -0.11 -6.52
CA THR A 124 8.63 0.66 -7.37
C THR A 124 9.80 -0.18 -7.90
N TYR A 125 10.22 -1.23 -7.19
CA TYR A 125 11.40 -2.02 -7.56
C TYR A 125 11.20 -2.85 -8.83
N PRO A 126 10.13 -3.67 -8.96
CA PRO A 126 9.85 -4.38 -10.22
C PRO A 126 9.81 -3.48 -11.46
N MET A 127 9.26 -2.26 -11.33
CA MET A 127 9.28 -1.27 -12.42
C MET A 127 10.68 -0.73 -12.68
N HIS A 128 11.44 -0.43 -11.62
CA HIS A 128 12.82 0.04 -11.74
C HIS A 128 13.74 -0.98 -12.42
N TYR A 129 13.54 -2.27 -12.16
CA TYR A 129 14.27 -3.36 -12.80
C TYR A 129 13.75 -3.73 -14.19
N GLY A 130 12.68 -3.09 -14.68
CA GLY A 130 12.08 -3.38 -15.99
C GLY A 130 11.35 -4.72 -16.06
N TRP A 131 10.92 -5.28 -14.93
CA TRP A 131 10.17 -6.53 -14.89
C TRP A 131 8.68 -6.31 -15.16
N ILE A 132 8.17 -5.15 -14.73
CA ILE A 132 6.81 -4.67 -14.98
C ILE A 132 6.89 -3.37 -15.77
N GLU A 133 6.17 -3.31 -16.88
CA GLU A 133 6.11 -2.13 -17.73
C GLU A 133 5.30 -1.01 -17.05
N VAL A 134 5.88 0.19 -16.98
CA VAL A 134 5.21 1.36 -16.37
C VAL A 134 3.90 1.70 -17.09
N ALA A 135 3.84 1.49 -18.40
CA ALA A 135 2.62 1.71 -19.17
C ALA A 135 1.47 0.81 -18.70
N ASP A 136 1.74 -0.46 -18.38
CA ASP A 136 0.73 -1.40 -17.85
C ASP A 136 0.18 -0.93 -16.49
N VAL A 137 1.02 -0.28 -15.68
CA VAL A 137 0.62 0.25 -14.37
C VAL A 137 -0.24 1.50 -14.47
N VAL A 138 0.03 2.36 -15.45
CA VAL A 138 -0.68 3.64 -15.63
C VAL A 138 -2.06 3.44 -16.27
N GLU A 139 -2.23 2.40 -17.07
CA GLU A 139 -3.48 2.10 -17.80
C GLU A 139 -4.47 1.21 -17.00
N LEU A 140 -4.09 0.73 -15.81
CA LEU A 140 -4.97 -0.04 -14.91
C LEU A 140 -6.13 0.81 -14.36
#